data_AF-A0A959EG54-F1
#
_entry.id   AF-A0A959EG54-F1
#
_cell.length_a   1.000
_cell.length_b   1.000
_cell.length_c   1.000
_cell.angle_alpha   90.00
_cell.angle_beta   90.00
_cell.angle_gamma   90.00
#
_symmetry.space_group_name_H-M   'P 1'
#
loop_
_entity.id
_entity.type
_entity.pdbx_description
1 polymer ?
#
loop_
_entity_poly.entity_id
_entity_poly.type
_entity_poly.pdbx_seq_one_letter_code
_entity_poly.pdbx_strand_id
1 'polypeptide(L)' 'MIKNLTLLLALPLFFSSLLAAQSCLPNGVVFTSQAQVDSFPLLYPGCSRVEGGVGINFTDITHLDSLRACWGIINWT' A
#
# COMPACT_ATOMS: atom_id res chain seq x y z
N MET A 1 46.11 -15.33 -19.03
CA MET A 1 45.91 -14.06 -18.31
C MET A 1 44.81 -13.29 -19.02
N ILE A 2 43.79 -12.88 -18.25
CA ILE A 2 42.44 -12.49 -18.66
C ILE A 2 42.39 -11.50 -19.84
N LYS A 3 41.77 -11.92 -20.95
CA LYS A 3 41.37 -11.04 -22.06
C LYS A 3 39.92 -10.64 -21.83
N ASN A 4 39.74 -9.37 -21.47
CA ASN A 4 38.50 -8.61 -21.63
C ASN A 4 37.38 -8.97 -20.63
N LEU A 5 37.54 -8.46 -19.40
CA LEU A 5 36.58 -8.46 -18.29
C LEU A 5 35.41 -7.47 -18.50
N THR A 6 34.98 -7.22 -19.74
CA THR A 6 33.95 -6.20 -20.03
C THR A 6 32.51 -6.72 -20.01
N LEU A 7 32.27 -7.96 -19.61
CA LEU A 7 30.91 -8.52 -19.54
C LEU A 7 30.43 -8.81 -18.10
N LEU A 8 30.83 -7.97 -17.14
CA LEU A 8 30.21 -7.93 -15.80
C LEU A 8 29.22 -6.76 -15.65
N LEU A 9 28.83 -6.12 -16.77
CA LEU A 9 27.94 -4.95 -16.79
C LEU A 9 26.58 -5.24 -17.44
N ALA A 10 26.04 -6.42 -17.20
CA ALA A 10 24.62 -6.69 -17.38
C ALA A 10 24.06 -7.22 -16.06
N LEU A 11 24.30 -6.47 -14.98
CA LEU A 11 23.44 -6.53 -13.81
C LEU A 11 22.04 -6.13 -14.33
N PRO A 12 21.07 -7.05 -14.41
CA PRO A 12 19.79 -6.69 -14.99
C PRO A 12 19.14 -5.66 -14.07
N LEU A 13 19.16 -4.40 -14.52
CA LEU A 13 18.33 -3.29 -14.06
C LEU A 13 16.85 -3.55 -14.38
N PHE A 14 16.35 -4.77 -14.19
CA PHE A 14 14.95 -5.10 -14.47
C PHE A 14 14.45 -6.20 -13.53
N PHE A 15 14.75 -6.09 -12.23
CA PHE A 15 13.69 -6.31 -11.23
C PHE A 15 12.71 -5.14 -11.37
N SER A 16 12.05 -5.00 -12.53
CA SER A 16 10.80 -4.27 -12.58
C SER A 16 9.87 -5.12 -11.75
N SER A 17 9.76 -4.79 -10.47
CA SER A 17 8.70 -5.31 -9.64
C SER A 17 7.43 -5.05 -10.42
N LEU A 18 6.84 -6.12 -10.94
CA LEU A 18 5.47 -6.12 -11.40
C LEU A 18 4.67 -5.74 -10.16
N LEU A 19 4.50 -4.44 -9.90
CA LEU A 19 3.53 -3.92 -8.96
C LEU A 19 2.19 -4.25 -9.62
N ALA A 20 1.79 -5.51 -9.53
CA ALA A 20 0.41 -5.85 -9.61
C ALA A 20 -0.24 -5.00 -8.52
N ALA A 21 -1.04 -4.00 -8.93
CA ALA A 21 -1.93 -3.34 -8.02
C ALA A 21 -2.76 -4.47 -7.39
N GLN A 22 -2.43 -4.85 -6.15
CA GLN A 22 -3.24 -5.82 -5.45
C GLN A 22 -4.61 -5.19 -5.26
N SER A 23 -5.65 -5.98 -5.52
CA SER A 23 -7.01 -5.66 -5.10
C SER A 23 -6.96 -5.24 -3.63
N CYS A 24 -7.35 -4.01 -3.38
CA CYS A 24 -7.21 -3.38 -2.08
C CYS A 24 -8.48 -3.62 -1.28
N LEU A 25 -8.44 -4.68 -0.46
CA LEU A 25 -9.52 -5.03 0.46
C LEU A 25 -10.87 -5.14 -0.29
N PRO A 26 -11.03 -6.12 -1.19
CA PRO A 26 -12.27 -6.30 -1.96
C PRO A 26 -13.47 -6.61 -1.07
N ASN A 27 -13.23 -7.22 0.09
CA ASN A 27 -14.23 -7.52 1.10
C ASN A 27 -14.43 -6.37 2.12
N GLY A 28 -13.69 -5.27 1.97
CA GLY A 28 -13.71 -4.16 2.90
C GLY A 28 -12.86 -4.37 4.15
N VAL A 29 -12.93 -3.42 5.08
CA VAL A 29 -12.20 -3.40 6.34
C VAL A 29 -12.99 -2.64 7.40
N VAL A 30 -12.85 -3.04 8.66
CA VAL A 30 -13.37 -2.29 9.81
C VAL A 30 -12.21 -1.92 10.73
N PHE A 31 -12.00 -0.63 10.94
CA PHE A 31 -11.00 -0.12 11.88
C PHE A 31 -11.62 0.02 13.26
N THR A 32 -10.99 -0.60 14.26
CA THR A 32 -11.43 -0.55 15.67
C THR A 32 -10.44 0.13 16.61
N SER A 33 -9.25 0.50 16.12
CA SER A 33 -8.25 1.21 16.93
C SER A 33 -7.34 2.09 16.08
N GLN A 34 -6.76 3.13 16.70
CA GLN A 34 -5.80 4.01 16.04
C GLN A 34 -4.59 3.26 15.47
N ALA A 35 -4.08 2.23 16.17
CA ALA A 35 -2.96 1.44 15.69
C ALA A 35 -3.25 0.71 14.36
N GLN A 36 -4.50 0.30 14.11
CA GLN A 36 -4.88 -0.30 12.82
C GLN A 36 -4.91 0.75 11.70
N VAL A 37 -5.36 1.96 11.99
CA VAL A 37 -5.32 3.08 11.05
C VAL A 37 -3.87 3.43 10.72
N ASP A 38 -3.01 3.52 11.73
CA ASP A 38 -1.60 3.92 11.60
C ASP A 38 -0.75 2.88 10.86
N SER A 39 -1.07 1.59 11.04
CA SER A 39 -0.39 0.49 10.35
C SER A 39 -0.90 0.25 8.92
N PHE A 40 -1.98 0.89 8.50
CA PHE A 40 -2.58 0.65 7.18
C PHE A 40 -1.60 0.85 6.00
N PRO A 41 -0.79 1.94 5.93
CA PRO A 41 0.17 2.12 4.85
C PRO A 41 1.28 1.06 4.81
N LEU A 42 1.59 0.45 5.96
CA LEU A 42 2.60 -0.60 6.09
C LEU A 42 2.06 -1.95 5.63
N LEU A 43 0.79 -2.23 5.94
CA LEU A 43 0.12 -3.49 5.61
C LEU A 43 -0.37 -3.52 4.16
N TYR A 44 -0.72 -2.36 3.60
CA TYR A 44 -1.25 -2.21 2.24
C TYR A 44 -0.45 -1.17 1.45
N PRO A 45 0.85 -1.42 1.18
CA PRO A 45 1.69 -0.48 0.44
C PRO A 45 1.20 -0.32 -0.99
N GLY A 46 1.15 0.92 -1.47
CA GLY A 46 0.68 1.25 -2.82
C GLY A 46 -0.84 1.14 -3.01
N CYS A 47 -1.59 0.97 -1.92
CA CYS A 47 -3.04 0.91 -1.97
C CYS A 47 -3.63 2.29 -2.29
N SER A 48 -4.14 2.46 -3.51
CA SER A 48 -4.69 3.73 -3.98
C SER A 48 -6.20 3.83 -3.81
N ARG A 49 -6.94 2.74 -3.61
CA ARG A 49 -8.40 2.73 -3.44
C ARG A 49 -8.84 1.46 -2.73
N VAL A 50 -9.66 1.57 -1.68
CA VAL A 50 -10.34 0.41 -1.10
C VAL A 50 -11.50 0.02 -2.02
N GLU A 51 -11.57 -1.25 -2.41
CA GLU A 51 -12.58 -1.79 -3.31
C GLU A 51 -13.87 -2.17 -2.58
N GLY A 52 -13.76 -2.65 -1.34
CA GLY A 52 -14.90 -2.97 -0.48
C GLY A 52 -15.35 -1.81 0.43
N GLY A 53 -16.20 -2.13 1.41
CA GLY A 53 -16.69 -1.16 2.38
C GLY A 53 -15.65 -0.81 3.46
N VAL A 54 -15.64 0.44 3.92
CA VAL A 54 -14.81 0.87 5.05
C VAL A 54 -15.71 1.19 6.24
N GLY A 55 -15.53 0.46 7.33
CA GLY A 55 -16.14 0.75 8.63
C GLY A 55 -15.12 1.38 9.58
N ILE A 56 -15.56 2.34 10.40
CA ILE A 56 -14.71 2.98 11.40
C ILE A 56 -15.48 2.99 12.72
N ASN A 57 -14.90 2.38 13.74
CA ASN A 57 -15.40 2.46 15.11
C ASN A 57 -14.65 3.58 15.85
N PHE A 58 -15.32 4.70 16.04
CA PHE A 58 -14.74 5.93 16.58
C PHE A 58 -14.50 5.92 18.11
N THR A 59 -14.68 4.78 18.78
CA THR A 59 -14.47 4.72 20.25
C THR A 59 -13.01 4.98 20.61
N ASP A 60 -12.07 4.46 19.80
CA ASP A 60 -10.62 4.53 20.05
C ASP A 60 -9.82 5.07 18.84
N ILE A 61 -10.46 5.85 17.97
CA ILE A 61 -9.85 6.43 16.77
C ILE A 61 -9.97 7.95 16.82
N THR A 62 -8.83 8.62 16.75
CA THR A 62 -8.70 10.08 16.88
C THR A 62 -8.45 10.77 15.55
N HIS A 63 -7.77 10.09 14.62
CA HIS A 63 -7.42 10.64 13.31
C HIS A 63 -7.32 9.54 12.25
N LEU A 64 -7.50 9.94 10.99
CA LEU A 64 -7.50 9.05 9.81
C LEU A 64 -6.42 9.44 8.80
N ASP A 65 -5.44 10.25 9.20
CA ASP A 65 -4.46 10.83 8.29
C ASP A 65 -3.62 9.76 7.58
N SER A 66 -3.36 8.65 8.26
CA SER A 66 -2.68 7.47 7.70
C SER A 66 -3.46 6.81 6.55
N LEU A 67 -4.77 7.09 6.40
CA LEU A 67 -5.61 6.55 5.33
C LEU A 67 -5.69 7.47 4.10
N ARG A 68 -5.10 8.67 4.13
CA ARG A 68 -5.14 9.67 3.05
C ARG A 68 -4.62 9.16 1.70
N ALA A 69 -3.65 8.24 1.73
CA ALA A 69 -3.05 7.68 0.52
C ALA A 69 -4.02 6.81 -0.30
N CYS A 70 -5.07 6.30 0.35
CA CYS A 70 -6.04 5.43 -0.27
C CYS A 70 -7.30 6.25 -0.63
N TRP A 71 -7.43 6.63 -1.91
CA TRP A 71 -8.60 7.30 -2.47
C TRP A 71 -9.84 6.39 -2.38
N GLY A 72 -10.47 6.42 -1.22
CA GLY A 72 -11.73 5.77 -0.91
C GLY A 72 -12.36 6.29 0.38
N ILE A 73 -11.58 6.93 1.26
CA ILE A 73 -12.04 7.40 2.58
C ILE A 73 -12.29 8.92 2.61
N ILE A 74 -11.77 9.67 1.64
CA ILE A 74 -11.78 11.16 1.68
C ILE A 74 -12.53 11.86 0.53
N ASN A 75 -13.17 11.14 -0.40
CA ASN A 75 -14.17 11.78 -1.26
C ASN A 75 -15.52 11.82 -0.52
N TRP A 76 -15.61 12.74 0.44
CA TRP A 76 -16.87 13.20 1.00
C TRP A 76 -17.53 14.12 -0.02
N THR A 77 -18.29 13.55 -0.95
CA THR A 77 -19.45 14.25 -1.55
C THR A 77 -20.68 13.94 -0.70
#